data_AF-A0A453ESH2-F1
#
_entry.id   AF-A0A453ESH2-F1
#
_cell.length_a   1.000
_cell.length_b   1.000
_cell.length_c   1.000
_cell.angle_alpha   90.00
_cell.angle_beta   90.00
_cell.angle_gamma   90.00
#
_symmetry.space_group_name_H-M   'P 1'
#
loop_
_entity.id
_entity.type
_entity.pdbx_description
1 polymer ?
#
loop_
_entity_poly.entity_id
_entity_poly.type
_entity_poly.pdbx_seq_one_letter_code
_entity_poly.pdbx_strand_id
1 'polypeptide(L)'
;MNASYIISVARKLGCSIFLLPEDIMEVNQKMMLTLTASIMYWHLKRPTSYSLDADNSSLCETSSISTSDDSASESSIDDSGTR
;
A
#
# COMPACT_ATOMS: atom_id res chain seq x y z
N MET A 1 17.12 16.99 9.51
CA MET A 1 17.05 17.85 8.30
C MET A 1 16.20 17.25 7.17
N ASN A 2 16.25 15.95 6.92
CA ASN A 2 15.56 15.34 5.76
C ASN A 2 14.03 15.41 5.83
N ALA A 3 13.43 15.22 7.01
CA ALA A 3 11.98 15.24 7.18
C ALA A 3 11.36 16.59 6.74
N SER A 4 11.89 17.71 7.23
CA SER A 4 11.41 19.05 6.84
C SER A 4 11.59 19.33 5.35
N TYR A 5 12.65 18.80 4.72
CA TYR A 5 12.86 18.92 3.28
C TYR A 5 11.80 18.15 2.49
N ILE A 6 11.51 16.89 2.85
CA ILE A 6 10.46 16.06 2.23
C ILE A 6 9.12 16.79 2.27
N ILE A 7 8.75 17.33 3.44
CA ILE A 7 7.49 18.09 3.63
C ILE A 7 7.44 19.30 2.68
N SER A 8 8.54 20.06 2.62
CA SER A 8 8.63 21.27 1.80
C SER A 8 8.49 20.95 0.30
N VAL A 9 9.19 19.91 -0.17
CA VAL A 9 9.12 19.47 -1.57
C VAL A 9 7.72 18.98 -1.91
N ALA A 10 7.12 18.14 -1.08
CA ALA A 10 5.82 17.57 -1.36
C ALA A 10 4.71 18.64 -1.36
N ARG A 11 4.77 19.63 -0.47
CA ARG A 11 3.89 20.82 -0.53
C ARG A 11 4.14 21.68 -1.78
N LYS A 12 5.41 21.87 -2.18
CA LYS A 12 5.76 22.60 -3.41
C LYS A 12 5.24 21.90 -4.66
N LEU A 13 5.16 20.57 -4.65
CA LEU A 13 4.53 19.80 -5.70
C LEU A 13 3.02 20.03 -5.74
N GLY A 14 2.37 20.52 -4.68
CA GLY A 14 0.93 20.71 -4.61
C GLY A 14 0.19 19.60 -3.84
N CYS A 15 0.93 18.71 -3.18
CA CYS A 15 0.32 17.76 -2.24
C CYS A 15 -0.17 18.52 -1.00
N SER A 16 -1.40 18.25 -0.57
CA SER A 16 -1.94 18.80 0.68
C SER A 16 -1.59 17.87 1.83
N ILE A 17 -0.69 18.30 2.72
CA ILE A 17 -0.11 17.45 3.76
C ILE A 17 0.01 18.21 5.08
N PHE A 18 -0.42 17.58 6.17
CA PHE A 18 -0.52 18.16 7.52
C PHE A 18 0.41 17.50 8.55
N LEU A 19 1.31 16.63 8.09
CA LEU A 19 2.26 15.94 8.95
C LEU A 19 3.39 16.84 9.44
N LEU A 20 3.91 16.47 10.60
CA LEU A 20 5.03 17.10 11.28
C LEU A 20 6.34 16.37 10.92
N PRO A 21 7.51 17.03 10.99
CA PRO A 21 8.80 16.36 10.81
C PRO A 21 8.98 15.14 11.73
N GLU A 22 8.43 15.21 12.93
CA GLU A 22 8.45 14.16 13.96
C GLU A 22 7.71 12.90 13.48
N ASP A 23 6.57 13.04 12.80
CA ASP A 23 5.83 11.90 12.24
C ASP A 23 6.66 11.08 11.25
N ILE A 24 7.58 11.73 10.53
CA ILE A 24 8.49 11.07 9.57
C ILE A 24 9.66 10.43 10.32
N MET A 25 10.23 11.11 11.31
CA MET A 25 11.38 10.60 12.07
C MET A 25 11.01 9.42 12.96
N GLU A 26 9.82 9.43 13.56
CA GLU A 26 9.28 8.35 14.40
C GLU A 26 8.55 7.27 13.60
N VAL A 27 8.43 7.45 12.28
CA VAL A 27 7.76 6.51 11.36
C VAL A 27 6.32 6.23 11.77
N ASN A 28 5.55 7.31 11.95
CA ASN A 28 4.11 7.21 12.20
C ASN A 28 3.41 6.67 10.95
N GLN A 29 3.09 5.37 10.96
CA GLN A 29 2.57 4.62 9.81
C GLN A 29 1.36 5.29 9.13
N LYS A 30 0.44 5.86 9.91
CA LYS A 30 -0.75 6.54 9.36
C LYS A 30 -0.39 7.81 8.59
N MET A 31 0.58 8.57 9.09
CA MET A 31 1.06 9.79 8.44
C MET A 31 1.93 9.46 7.22
N MET A 32 2.76 8.43 7.30
CA MET A 32 3.54 7.93 6.16
C MET A 32 2.64 7.41 5.03
N LEU A 33 1.56 6.69 5.35
CA LEU A 33 0.58 6.26 4.37
C LEU A 33 -0.08 7.45 3.67
N THR A 34 -0.47 8.46 4.45
CA THR A 34 -1.08 9.70 3.94
C THR A 34 -0.11 10.45 3.01
N LEU A 35 1.16 10.54 3.39
CA LEU A 35 2.21 11.14 2.56
C LEU A 35 2.31 10.42 1.21
N THR A 36 2.45 9.10 1.21
CA THR A 36 2.58 8.29 0.00
C THR A 36 1.36 8.42 -0.90
N ALA A 37 0.15 8.32 -0.33
CA ALA A 37 -1.09 8.46 -1.07
C ALA A 37 -1.21 9.85 -1.73
N SER A 38 -0.81 10.91 -1.02
CA SER A 38 -0.86 12.28 -1.54
C SER A 38 0.09 12.48 -2.74
N ILE A 39 1.29 11.91 -2.67
CA ILE A 39 2.28 11.96 -3.75
C ILE A 39 1.79 11.17 -4.96
N MET A 40 1.28 9.95 -4.74
CA MET A 40 0.73 9.10 -5.79
C MET A 40 -0.45 9.79 -6.49
N TYR A 41 -1.38 10.38 -5.74
CA TYR A 41 -2.51 11.11 -6.29
C TYR A 41 -2.06 12.29 -7.16
N TRP A 42 -1.09 13.08 -6.67
CA TRP A 42 -0.54 14.19 -7.46
C TRP A 42 0.11 13.71 -8.76
N HIS A 43 0.84 12.59 -8.70
CA HIS A 43 1.47 11.99 -9.86
C HIS A 43 0.45 11.55 -10.92
N LEU A 44 -0.60 10.83 -10.52
CA LEU A 44 -1.64 10.32 -11.42
C LEU A 44 -2.55 11.41 -12.00
N LYS A 45 -2.71 12.54 -11.29
CA LYS A 45 -3.51 13.68 -11.77
C LYS A 45 -2.85 14.41 -12.94
N ARG A 46 -1.53 14.29 -13.10
CA ARG A 46 -0.83 14.83 -14.28
C ARG A 46 -1.14 13.92 -15.46
N PRO A 47 -1.60 14.44 -16.61
CA PRO A 47 -1.67 13.64 -17.84
C PRO A 47 -0.25 13.15 -18.11
N THR A 48 -0.07 11.84 -17.98
CA THR A 48 1.20 11.16 -18.04
C THR A 48 1.74 11.21 -19.46
N SER A 49 2.46 12.28 -19.80
CA SER A 49 3.33 12.34 -20.96
C SER A 49 4.69 11.71 -20.66
N TYR A 50 4.74 10.68 -19.80
CA TYR A 50 5.93 9.85 -19.73
C TYR A 50 5.90 9.00 -21.01
N SER A 51 6.76 9.33 -21.96
CA SER A 51 7.16 8.36 -22.97
C SER A 51 7.75 7.19 -22.19
N LEU A 52 7.12 6.03 -22.27
CA LEU A 52 7.70 4.79 -21.75
C LEU A 52 8.86 4.43 -22.68
N ASP A 53 10.03 4.99 -22.43
CA ASP A 53 11.25 4.32 -22.86
C ASP A 53 11.40 3.10 -21.94
N ALA A 54 10.99 1.97 -22.50
CA ALA A 54 10.64 0.73 -21.83
C ALA A 54 11.84 -0.09 -21.36
N ASP A 55 12.84 0.53 -20.72
CA ASP A 55 14.00 -0.22 -20.22
C ASP A 55 14.21 0.02 -18.71
N ASN A 56 13.89 -1.02 -17.96
CA ASN A 56 14.42 -1.36 -16.63
C ASN A 56 13.77 -0.69 -15.39
N SER A 57 12.54 -1.11 -15.06
CA SER A 57 12.10 -1.22 -13.66
C SER A 57 11.62 -2.65 -13.44
N SER A 58 12.45 -3.43 -12.74
CA SER A 58 12.15 -4.82 -12.43
C SER A 58 10.84 -4.90 -11.63
N LEU A 59 9.84 -5.44 -12.29
CA LEU A 59 8.56 -5.83 -11.72
C LEU A 59 8.82 -6.77 -10.54
N CYS A 60 8.56 -6.34 -9.30
CA CYS A 60 8.40 -7.27 -8.21
C CYS A 60 7.04 -7.95 -8.39
N GLU A 61 7.05 -9.11 -9.05
CA GLU A 61 5.91 -10.01 -8.99
C GLU A 61 5.67 -10.33 -7.52
N THR A 62 4.59 -9.77 -6.95
CA THR A 62 4.05 -10.25 -5.70
C THR A 62 3.52 -11.65 -5.99
N SER A 63 4.34 -12.66 -5.74
CA SER A 63 3.94 -14.06 -5.77
C SER A 63 2.76 -14.20 -4.81
N SER A 64 1.57 -14.28 -5.37
CA SER A 64 0.36 -14.59 -4.62
C SER A 64 0.52 -16.02 -4.12
N ILE A 65 0.77 -16.18 -2.81
CA ILE A 65 0.79 -17.49 -2.17
C ILE A 65 -0.67 -17.95 -2.14
N SER A 66 -1.08 -18.76 -3.11
CA SER A 66 -2.34 -19.48 -3.04
C SER A 66 -2.21 -20.53 -1.94
N THR A 67 -2.75 -20.25 -0.75
CA THR A 67 -2.92 -21.26 0.30
C THR A 67 -4.07 -22.17 -0.10
N SER A 68 -3.77 -23.38 -0.57
CA SER A 68 -4.77 -24.43 -0.74
C SER A 68 -5.30 -24.82 0.63
N ASP A 69 -6.58 -24.52 0.86
CA ASP A 69 -7.36 -24.82 2.06
C ASP A 69 -7.29 -26.33 2.37
N ASP A 70 -6.72 -26.69 3.53
CA ASP A 70 -6.68 -28.06 4.04
C ASP A 70 -7.92 -28.28 4.92
N SER A 71 -9.01 -28.70 4.28
CA SER A 71 -10.23 -29.07 5.01
C SER A 71 -10.05 -30.44 5.65
N ALA A 72 -9.70 -30.41 6.94
CA ALA A 72 -9.73 -31.54 7.84
C ALA A 72 -11.15 -32.15 7.89
N SER A 73 -11.27 -33.44 7.58
CA SER A 73 -12.52 -34.18 7.75
C SER A 73 -12.71 -34.53 9.22
N GLU A 74 -13.69 -33.92 9.86
CA GLU A 74 -14.20 -34.34 11.17
C GLU A 74 -15.47 -35.18 10.99
N SER A 75 -15.43 -36.39 11.54
CA SER A 75 -16.55 -37.33 11.60
C SER A 75 -17.46 -37.00 12.79
N SER A 76 -18.78 -37.01 12.61
CA SER A 76 -19.72 -37.38 13.69
C SER A 76 -21.16 -37.60 13.20
N ILE A 77 -21.62 -38.84 13.37
CA ILE A 77 -22.94 -39.32 13.78
C ILE A 77 -24.20 -38.62 13.24
N ASP A 78 -24.93 -39.33 12.37
CA ASP A 78 -26.37 -39.13 12.19
C ASP A 78 -27.14 -40.08 13.12
N ASP A 79 -27.96 -39.47 13.96
CA ASP A 79 -28.98 -40.07 14.82
C ASP A 79 -30.16 -40.51 13.94
N SER A 80 -30.31 -41.83 13.71
CA SER A 80 -31.50 -42.38 13.07
C SER A 80 -32.49 -42.85 14.13
N GLY A 81 -33.27 -41.90 14.66
CA GLY A 81 -34.50 -42.16 15.38
C GLY A 81 -35.72 -42.30 14.45
N THR A 82 -36.64 -43.19 14.84
CA THR A 82 -38.03 -43.37 14.36
C THR A 82 -38.29 -44.04 13.00
N ARG A 83 -38.43 -45.38 13.00
CA ARG A 83 -39.74 -46.08 13.04
C ARG A 83 -39.56 -47.59 13.17
#